data_AF-A0A225URG5-F1
#
_entry.id   AF-A0A225URG5-F1
#
_cell.length_a   1.000
_cell.length_b   1.000
_cell.length_c   1.000
_cell.angle_alpha   90.00
_cell.angle_beta   90.00
_cell.angle_gamma   90.00
#
_symmetry.space_group_name_H-M   'P 1'
#
loop_
_entity.id
_entity.type
_entity.pdbx_description
1 polymer ?
#
loop_
_entity_poly.entity_id
_entity_poly.type
_entity_poly.pdbx_seq_one_letter_code
_entity_poly.pdbx_strand_id
1 'polypeptide(L)'
;MTGQSITQVYDHISASHHRGTTMENYVDGIISSKFYLFKPLPGVVTRSRDILFGKRGISVMHFYPLLFEDKVAWYNNGGCNYQNLNASIVVPKALPPKTIHDIFAACQTMELFASEYYSSDLKLAIGSLLTLAKQLAQSYEWSTEDLPLLVYWINSTLEEYRTHVIQGTLVPGQFVSKFSVDSSSIQHILQSKQFQLTRLREQLAHTKQFTSRSDNSQTDGSSKTSAITPELEKLIPMKDDKQLCLRYLSVKGYPQNATPYFSGRAHFEPNSLHP
;
A
#
# COMPACT_ATOMS: atom_id res chain seq x y z
N MET A 1 29.08 0.80 -23.51
CA MET A 1 27.87 1.25 -24.25
C MET A 1 26.74 1.75 -23.32
N THR A 2 27.05 2.34 -22.16
CA THR A 2 26.05 2.61 -21.10
C THR A 2 25.61 4.07 -20.98
N GLY A 3 26.23 5.01 -21.72
CA GLY A 3 25.90 6.44 -21.66
C GLY A 3 24.89 6.92 -22.72
N GLN A 4 24.68 6.18 -23.81
CA GLN A 4 23.84 6.64 -24.92
C GLN A 4 22.34 6.39 -24.73
N SER A 5 21.92 5.40 -23.93
CA SER A 5 20.48 5.07 -23.79
C SER A 5 19.73 5.87 -22.72
N ILE A 6 20.43 6.47 -21.75
CA ILE A 6 19.80 7.28 -20.69
C ILE A 6 19.47 8.68 -21.20
N THR A 7 20.41 9.32 -21.91
CA THR A 7 20.20 10.63 -22.55
C THR A 7 19.04 10.59 -23.55
N GLN A 8 18.85 9.46 -24.24
CA GLN A 8 17.72 9.27 -25.15
C GLN A 8 16.36 9.32 -24.44
N VAL A 9 16.21 8.74 -23.25
CA VAL A 9 14.90 8.71 -22.59
C VAL A 9 14.47 10.10 -22.17
N TYR A 10 15.34 10.84 -21.46
CA TYR A 10 15.03 12.19 -20.97
C TYR A 10 14.55 13.13 -22.06
N ASP A 11 15.25 13.18 -23.21
CA ASP A 11 14.91 14.08 -24.30
C ASP A 11 13.55 13.76 -24.94
N HIS A 12 13.12 12.49 -24.91
CA HIS A 12 11.81 12.08 -25.43
C HIS A 12 10.66 12.38 -24.46
N ILE A 13 10.90 12.26 -23.15
CA ILE A 13 9.86 12.38 -22.12
C ILE A 13 9.79 13.76 -21.48
N SER A 14 10.76 14.65 -21.71
CA SER A 14 10.77 16.00 -21.16
C SER A 14 9.94 16.98 -21.98
N ALA A 15 9.45 18.01 -21.30
CA ALA A 15 8.86 19.18 -21.96
C ALA A 15 9.90 19.83 -22.88
N SER A 16 9.44 20.49 -23.95
CA SER A 16 10.33 21.02 -24.99
C SER A 16 11.39 21.99 -24.45
N HIS A 17 11.04 22.80 -23.45
CA HIS A 17 11.94 23.77 -22.81
C HIS A 17 12.92 23.14 -21.80
N HIS A 18 12.75 21.86 -21.45
CA HIS A 18 13.64 21.12 -20.55
C HIS A 18 14.58 20.15 -21.28
N ARG A 19 14.42 19.94 -22.59
CA ARG A 19 15.27 19.04 -23.38
C ARG A 19 16.73 19.48 -23.37
N GLY A 20 17.65 18.52 -23.32
CA GLY A 20 19.09 18.78 -23.34
C GLY A 20 19.64 19.49 -22.08
N THR A 21 18.83 19.79 -21.07
CA THR A 21 19.36 20.37 -19.82
C THR A 21 20.24 19.36 -19.09
N THR A 22 21.27 19.84 -18.40
CA THR A 22 22.08 18.97 -17.53
C THR A 22 21.29 18.53 -16.29
N MET A 23 21.81 17.57 -15.53
CA MET A 23 21.15 17.13 -14.29
C MET A 23 21.14 18.22 -13.24
N GLU A 24 22.23 18.98 -13.16
CA GLU A 24 22.43 20.09 -12.26
C GLU A 24 21.40 21.19 -12.54
N ASN A 25 21.30 21.63 -13.80
CA ASN A 25 20.35 22.67 -14.20
C ASN A 25 18.89 22.24 -13.97
N TYR A 26 18.58 20.97 -14.24
CA TYR A 26 17.26 20.40 -13.98
C TYR A 26 16.92 20.40 -12.48
N VAL A 27 17.86 19.97 -11.63
CA VAL A 27 17.68 19.94 -10.18
C VAL A 27 17.54 21.34 -9.60
N ASP A 28 18.41 22.29 -9.99
CA ASP A 28 18.36 23.67 -9.51
C ASP A 28 17.03 24.34 -9.87
N GLY A 29 16.53 24.08 -11.08
CA GLY A 29 15.20 24.54 -11.51
C GLY A 29 14.05 23.92 -10.71
N ILE A 30 14.15 22.64 -10.32
CA ILE A 30 13.11 21.94 -9.55
C ILE A 30 13.03 22.42 -8.11
N ILE A 31 14.17 22.66 -7.44
CA ILE A 31 14.19 22.96 -6.00
C ILE A 31 13.39 24.24 -5.67
N SER A 32 13.34 25.19 -6.61
CA SER A 32 12.60 26.45 -6.48
C SER A 32 11.21 26.43 -7.13
N SER A 33 10.81 25.29 -7.72
CA SER A 33 9.60 25.21 -8.54
C SER A 33 8.31 25.08 -7.73
N LYS A 34 7.29 25.84 -8.14
CA LYS A 34 5.92 25.72 -7.61
C LYS A 34 5.23 24.40 -8.02
N PHE A 35 5.76 23.70 -9.03
CA PHE A 35 5.24 22.40 -9.49
C PHE A 35 5.82 21.23 -8.71
N TYR A 36 6.71 21.50 -7.74
CA TYR A 36 7.36 20.52 -6.90
C TYR A 36 6.75 20.53 -5.49
N LEU A 37 5.72 19.69 -5.28
CA LEU A 37 4.94 19.66 -4.02
C LEU A 37 5.17 18.43 -3.15
N PHE A 38 6.10 17.55 -3.51
CA PHE A 38 6.42 16.34 -2.74
C PHE A 38 7.79 16.46 -2.08
N LYS A 39 8.18 15.45 -1.29
CA LYS A 39 9.36 15.54 -0.43
C LYS A 39 10.65 15.80 -1.23
N PRO A 40 11.38 16.90 -0.95
CA PRO A 40 12.65 17.26 -1.60
C PRO A 40 13.77 16.26 -1.31
N LEU A 41 13.86 15.23 -2.15
CA LEU A 41 14.86 14.17 -2.05
C LEU A 41 15.65 14.09 -3.36
N PRO A 42 16.99 14.27 -3.36
CA PRO A 42 17.80 14.26 -4.58
C PRO A 42 17.62 12.98 -5.38
N GLY A 43 17.64 11.83 -4.70
CA GLY A 43 17.44 10.52 -5.33
C GLY A 43 16.06 10.30 -5.94
N VAL A 44 15.02 11.01 -5.46
CA VAL A 44 13.69 11.00 -6.09
C VAL A 44 13.70 11.93 -7.29
N VAL A 45 14.21 13.16 -7.16
CA VAL A 45 14.24 14.15 -8.25
C VAL A 45 14.99 13.63 -9.47
N THR A 46 16.19 13.08 -9.28
CA THR A 46 17.01 12.52 -10.38
C THR A 46 16.33 11.33 -11.05
N ARG A 47 15.56 10.53 -10.30
CA ARG A 47 14.81 9.38 -10.83
C ARG A 47 13.49 9.75 -11.48
N SER A 48 12.82 10.80 -11.02
CA SER A 48 11.63 11.35 -11.67
C SER A 48 11.97 11.89 -13.05
N ARG A 49 13.16 12.46 -13.23
CA ARG A 49 13.66 12.93 -14.52
C ARG A 49 13.54 11.88 -15.63
N ASP A 50 13.87 10.64 -15.30
CA ASP A 50 13.94 9.51 -16.24
C ASP A 50 12.80 8.49 -16.06
N ILE A 51 11.76 8.81 -15.27
CA ILE A 51 10.60 7.93 -14.97
C ILE A 51 11.06 6.56 -14.45
N LEU A 52 11.97 6.57 -13.47
CA LEU A 52 12.58 5.36 -12.91
C LEU A 52 11.68 4.66 -11.87
N PHE A 53 10.42 4.42 -12.24
CA PHE A 53 9.42 3.74 -11.39
C PHE A 53 9.70 2.24 -11.20
N GLY A 54 9.06 1.69 -10.17
CA GLY A 54 9.06 0.25 -9.89
C GLY A 54 10.44 -0.24 -9.51
N LYS A 55 10.97 -1.19 -10.29
CA LYS A 55 12.28 -1.81 -10.03
C LYS A 55 13.45 -0.84 -10.17
N ARG A 56 13.22 0.35 -10.72
CA ARG A 56 14.24 1.39 -10.97
C ARG A 56 14.37 2.42 -9.84
N GLY A 57 13.53 2.33 -8.79
CA GLY A 57 13.83 2.94 -7.50
C GLY A 57 12.88 4.04 -7.02
N ILE A 58 11.91 4.49 -7.82
CA ILE A 58 10.80 5.32 -7.32
C ILE A 58 9.44 4.64 -7.49
N SER A 59 8.44 5.23 -6.86
CA SER A 59 7.04 4.80 -6.87
C SER A 59 6.17 6.04 -6.93
N VAL A 60 4.96 5.93 -7.47
CA VAL A 60 3.94 6.99 -7.44
C VAL A 60 3.77 7.59 -6.04
N MET A 61 3.91 6.79 -4.98
CA MET A 61 3.79 7.28 -3.60
C MET A 61 4.93 8.23 -3.16
N HIS A 62 6.03 8.35 -3.91
CA HIS A 62 7.02 9.42 -3.66
C HIS A 62 6.49 10.80 -4.05
N PHE A 63 5.44 10.87 -4.87
CA PHE A 63 4.73 12.10 -5.22
C PHE A 63 3.63 12.44 -4.21
N TYR A 64 3.49 11.70 -3.09
CA TYR A 64 2.57 12.10 -2.04
C TYR A 64 2.88 13.53 -1.57
N PRO A 65 1.86 14.42 -1.48
CA PRO A 65 2.09 15.82 -1.19
C PRO A 65 2.75 16.00 0.18
N LEU A 66 3.77 16.85 0.21
CA LEU A 66 4.41 17.28 1.45
C LEU A 66 3.59 18.42 2.03
N LEU A 67 2.91 18.17 3.15
CA LEU A 67 2.13 19.18 3.85
C LEU A 67 3.03 20.30 4.38
N PHE A 68 2.45 21.50 4.57
CA PHE A 68 3.21 22.67 5.00
C PHE A 68 3.96 22.43 6.33
N GLU A 69 3.30 21.80 7.30
CA GLU A 69 3.89 21.48 8.61
C GLU A 69 5.08 20.52 8.46
N ASP A 70 4.92 19.47 7.66
CA ASP A 70 6.00 18.51 7.35
C ASP A 70 7.15 19.18 6.60
N LYS A 71 6.85 20.15 5.73
CA LYS A 71 7.85 20.95 5.02
C LYS A 71 8.65 21.82 5.98
N VAL A 72 7.99 22.52 6.90
CA VAL A 72 8.65 23.33 7.94
C VAL A 72 9.52 22.45 8.82
N ALA A 73 8.98 21.32 9.30
CA ALA A 73 9.75 20.36 10.09
C ALA A 73 10.96 19.81 9.33
N TRP A 74 10.82 19.51 8.04
CA TRP A 74 11.90 19.02 7.21
C TRP A 74 13.05 20.03 7.07
N TYR A 75 12.74 21.32 6.83
CA TYR A 75 13.76 22.38 6.79
C TYR A 75 14.44 22.58 8.14
N ASN A 76 13.67 22.58 9.24
CA ASN A 76 14.22 22.75 10.58
C ASN A 76 15.13 21.58 11.01
N ASN A 77 14.93 20.40 10.44
CA ASN A 77 15.76 19.21 10.68
C ASN A 77 16.96 19.08 9.71
N GLY A 78 17.35 20.17 9.04
CA GLY A 78 18.55 20.22 8.19
C GLY A 78 18.35 19.81 6.74
N GLY A 79 17.11 19.50 6.32
CA GLY A 79 16.78 19.27 4.91
C GLY A 79 17.55 18.12 4.25
N CYS A 80 18.06 18.35 3.04
CA CYS A 80 18.92 17.42 2.32
C CYS A 80 19.99 18.17 1.51
N ASN A 81 21.07 17.46 1.17
CA ASN A 81 22.12 18.00 0.33
C ASN A 81 21.87 17.67 -1.15
N TYR A 82 21.53 18.68 -1.95
CA TYR A 82 21.35 18.57 -3.40
C TYR A 82 22.65 18.66 -4.23
N GLN A 83 23.82 18.87 -3.60
CA GLN A 83 25.11 18.88 -4.30
C GLN A 83 25.58 17.47 -4.70
N ASN A 84 25.04 16.44 -4.05
CA ASN A 84 25.32 15.05 -4.43
C ASN A 84 24.14 14.51 -5.25
N LEU A 85 24.35 14.34 -6.55
CA LEU A 85 23.35 13.85 -7.51
C LEU A 85 23.66 12.45 -8.05
N ASN A 86 24.50 11.70 -7.35
CA ASN A 86 24.91 10.37 -7.78
C ASN A 86 23.70 9.42 -7.92
N ALA A 87 23.63 8.68 -9.03
CA ALA A 87 22.61 7.65 -9.26
C ALA A 87 22.56 6.58 -8.17
N SER A 88 23.67 6.32 -7.48
CA SER A 88 23.78 5.37 -6.36
C SER A 88 23.18 5.89 -5.05
N ILE A 89 22.68 7.12 -4.99
CA ILE A 89 22.00 7.64 -3.79
C ILE A 89 20.79 6.76 -3.48
N VAL A 90 20.78 6.24 -2.26
CA VAL A 90 19.68 5.46 -1.70
C VAL A 90 18.45 6.37 -1.64
N VAL A 91 17.38 5.93 -2.27
CA VAL A 91 16.08 6.60 -2.18
C VAL A 91 15.39 6.10 -0.92
N PRO A 92 14.98 6.99 -0.01
CA PRO A 92 14.10 6.63 1.10
C PRO A 92 12.85 5.91 0.57
N LYS A 93 12.40 4.86 1.26
CA LYS A 93 11.19 4.15 0.85
C LYS A 93 9.99 5.10 0.85
N ALA A 94 9.15 4.99 -0.18
CA ALA A 94 7.87 5.68 -0.20
C ALA A 94 7.00 5.27 0.99
N LEU A 95 6.17 6.20 1.45
CA LEU A 95 5.17 5.89 2.46
C LEU A 95 4.13 4.92 1.86
N PRO A 96 3.77 3.85 2.58
CA PRO A 96 2.68 2.99 2.16
C PRO A 96 1.37 3.80 2.21
N PRO A 97 0.50 3.68 1.19
CA PRO A 97 -0.81 4.34 1.21
C PRO A 97 -1.68 3.76 2.32
N LYS A 98 -2.42 4.62 3.03
CA LYS A 98 -3.39 4.21 4.05
C LYS A 98 -4.81 4.21 3.49
N THR A 99 -5.07 5.04 2.49
CA THR A 99 -6.36 5.14 1.80
C THR A 99 -6.15 5.25 0.30
N ILE A 100 -7.20 4.97 -0.48
CA ILE A 100 -7.20 5.24 -1.93
C ILE A 100 -6.99 6.73 -2.23
N HIS A 101 -7.43 7.61 -1.33
CA HIS A 101 -7.23 9.06 -1.45
C HIS A 101 -5.75 9.44 -1.36
N ASP A 102 -4.92 8.66 -0.68
CA ASP A 102 -3.47 8.91 -0.67
C ASP A 102 -2.84 8.67 -2.04
N ILE A 103 -3.27 7.61 -2.73
CA ILE A 103 -2.82 7.32 -4.10
C ILE A 103 -3.33 8.40 -5.05
N PHE A 104 -4.59 8.80 -4.91
CA PHE A 104 -5.16 9.90 -5.69
C PHE A 104 -4.40 11.22 -5.49
N ALA A 105 -4.09 11.60 -4.25
CA ALA A 105 -3.32 12.81 -3.93
C ALA A 105 -1.90 12.75 -4.50
N ALA A 106 -1.26 11.58 -4.47
CA ALA A 106 0.03 11.36 -5.11
C ALA A 106 -0.06 11.51 -6.65
N CYS A 107 -1.10 10.97 -7.28
CA CYS A 107 -1.35 11.15 -8.72
C CYS A 107 -1.62 12.62 -9.08
N GLN A 108 -2.35 13.37 -8.24
CA GLN A 108 -2.59 14.80 -8.45
C GLN A 108 -1.28 15.59 -8.45
N THR A 109 -0.43 15.34 -7.46
CA THR A 109 0.87 16.00 -7.36
C THR A 109 1.79 15.61 -8.51
N MET A 110 1.74 14.35 -8.94
CA MET A 110 2.50 13.88 -10.12
C MET A 110 2.00 14.51 -11.41
N GLU A 111 0.70 14.73 -11.57
CA GLU A 111 0.14 15.43 -12.74
C GLU A 111 0.56 16.90 -12.77
N LEU A 112 0.53 17.60 -11.63
CA LEU A 112 1.04 18.96 -11.52
C LEU A 112 2.52 19.02 -11.91
N PHE A 113 3.33 18.09 -11.41
CA PHE A 113 4.74 17.98 -11.80
C PHE A 113 4.90 17.71 -13.30
N ALA A 114 4.13 16.76 -13.84
CA ALA A 114 4.13 16.42 -15.26
C ALA A 114 3.76 17.60 -16.16
N SER A 115 2.89 18.49 -15.66
CA SER A 115 2.41 19.64 -16.42
C SER A 115 3.51 20.62 -16.82
N GLU A 116 4.61 20.66 -16.07
CA GLU A 116 5.78 21.51 -16.29
C GLU A 116 6.95 20.73 -16.91
N TYR A 117 7.27 19.55 -16.37
CA TYR A 117 8.54 18.87 -16.67
C TYR A 117 8.47 17.83 -17.79
N TYR A 118 7.28 17.33 -18.14
CA TYR A 118 7.13 16.22 -19.06
C TYR A 118 6.55 16.61 -20.42
N SER A 119 6.83 15.76 -21.41
CA SER A 119 6.34 15.90 -22.77
C SER A 119 4.80 15.84 -22.81
N SER A 120 4.21 16.40 -23.87
CA SER A 120 2.75 16.41 -24.03
C SER A 120 2.14 15.01 -23.97
N ASP A 121 2.82 14.01 -24.53
CA ASP A 121 2.35 12.62 -24.53
C ASP A 121 2.31 12.02 -23.12
N LEU A 122 3.40 12.16 -22.37
CA LEU A 122 3.47 11.66 -21.00
C LEU A 122 2.51 12.42 -20.07
N LYS A 123 2.37 13.73 -20.26
CA LYS A 123 1.37 14.54 -19.56
C LYS A 123 -0.04 14.01 -19.78
N LEU A 124 -0.40 13.67 -21.02
CA LEU A 124 -1.71 13.08 -21.34
C LEU A 124 -1.91 11.72 -20.65
N ALA A 125 -0.89 10.86 -20.64
CA ALA A 125 -0.93 9.57 -19.95
C ALA A 125 -1.12 9.75 -18.43
N ILE A 126 -0.36 10.65 -17.80
CA ILE A 126 -0.47 10.94 -16.36
C ILE A 126 -1.82 11.59 -16.01
N GLY A 127 -2.35 12.48 -16.85
CA GLY A 127 -3.69 13.04 -16.67
C GLY A 127 -4.79 11.99 -16.72
N SER A 128 -4.62 10.96 -17.57
CA SER A 128 -5.53 9.82 -17.64
C SER A 128 -5.43 8.94 -16.39
N LEU A 129 -4.21 8.71 -15.88
CA LEU A 129 -3.98 8.04 -14.60
C LEU A 129 -4.65 8.79 -13.44
N LEU A 130 -4.55 10.12 -13.39
CA LEU A 130 -5.24 10.93 -12.38
C LEU A 130 -6.77 10.76 -12.46
N THR A 131 -7.31 10.76 -13.68
CA THR A 131 -8.74 10.55 -13.92
C THR A 131 -9.19 9.17 -13.44
N LEU A 132 -8.43 8.13 -13.76
CA LEU A 132 -8.67 6.77 -13.28
C LEU A 132 -8.61 6.71 -11.74
N ALA A 133 -7.56 7.26 -11.12
CA ALA A 133 -7.40 7.25 -9.66
C ALA A 133 -8.60 7.92 -8.97
N LYS A 134 -9.10 9.04 -9.54
CA LYS A 134 -10.32 9.70 -9.07
C LYS A 134 -11.54 8.79 -9.15
N GLN A 135 -11.76 8.15 -10.30
CA GLN A 135 -12.87 7.22 -10.51
C GLN A 135 -12.80 6.03 -9.56
N LEU A 136 -11.62 5.43 -9.37
CA LEU A 136 -11.42 4.32 -8.45
C LEU A 136 -11.72 4.72 -7.00
N ALA A 137 -11.35 5.93 -6.59
CA ALA A 137 -11.63 6.46 -5.27
C ALA A 137 -13.13 6.77 -5.03
N GLN A 138 -13.88 7.10 -6.09
CA GLN A 138 -15.29 7.47 -6.01
C GLN A 138 -16.24 6.27 -6.15
N SER A 139 -15.86 5.27 -6.94
CA SER A 139 -16.76 4.19 -7.36
C SER A 139 -16.53 2.87 -6.64
N TYR A 140 -15.42 2.72 -5.90
CA TYR A 140 -15.05 1.46 -5.26
C TYR A 140 -14.58 1.68 -3.82
N GLU A 141 -14.95 0.76 -2.94
CA GLU A 141 -14.34 0.67 -1.61
C GLU A 141 -12.94 0.07 -1.73
N TRP A 142 -11.98 0.53 -0.93
CA TRP A 142 -10.61 -0.01 -0.93
C TRP A 142 -10.19 -0.35 0.49
N SER A 143 -9.77 -1.59 0.71
CA SER A 143 -9.12 -1.96 1.96
C SER A 143 -7.65 -1.55 1.92
N THR A 144 -7.01 -1.38 3.09
CA THR A 144 -5.58 -1.08 3.18
C THR A 144 -4.70 -2.17 2.56
N GLU A 145 -5.19 -3.41 2.52
CA GLU A 145 -4.49 -4.57 1.95
C GLU A 145 -4.47 -4.56 0.42
N ASP A 146 -5.46 -3.92 -0.22
CA ASP A 146 -5.58 -3.83 -1.68
C ASP A 146 -4.71 -2.72 -2.29
N LEU A 147 -4.42 -1.67 -1.51
CA LEU A 147 -3.71 -0.47 -2.00
C LEU A 147 -2.31 -0.76 -2.55
N PRO A 148 -1.47 -1.64 -1.95
CA PRO A 148 -0.17 -2.00 -2.51
C PRO A 148 -0.25 -2.59 -3.91
N LEU A 149 -1.31 -3.36 -4.22
CA LEU A 149 -1.51 -3.94 -5.55
C LEU A 149 -1.76 -2.83 -6.59
N LEU A 150 -2.57 -1.83 -6.23
CA LEU A 150 -2.81 -0.68 -7.11
C LEU A 150 -1.53 0.13 -7.31
N VAL A 151 -0.78 0.43 -6.26
CA VAL A 151 0.52 1.13 -6.37
C VAL A 151 1.50 0.35 -7.25
N TYR A 152 1.58 -0.97 -7.07
CA TYR A 152 2.40 -1.83 -7.91
C TYR A 152 2.01 -1.75 -9.39
N TRP A 153 0.71 -1.81 -9.69
CA TRP A 153 0.20 -1.70 -11.05
C TRP A 153 0.58 -0.35 -11.68
N ILE A 154 0.34 0.77 -10.97
CA ILE A 154 0.70 2.12 -11.46
C ILE A 154 2.20 2.19 -11.79
N ASN A 155 3.05 1.75 -10.86
CA ASN A 155 4.50 1.76 -11.06
C ASN A 155 4.91 0.91 -12.28
N SER A 156 4.29 -0.25 -12.45
CA SER A 156 4.58 -1.18 -13.54
C SER A 156 4.14 -0.62 -14.90
N THR A 157 2.99 0.06 -14.96
CA THR A 157 2.51 0.71 -16.19
C THR A 157 3.40 1.89 -16.61
N LEU A 158 3.89 2.68 -15.66
CA LEU A 158 4.85 3.76 -15.96
C LEU A 158 6.23 3.20 -16.38
N GLU A 159 6.64 2.08 -15.80
CA GLU A 159 7.84 1.35 -16.21
C GLU A 159 7.71 0.80 -17.65
N GLU A 160 6.51 0.34 -18.03
CA GLU A 160 6.18 -0.09 -19.38
C GLU A 160 6.22 1.08 -20.39
N TYR A 161 5.69 2.26 -20.01
CA TYR A 161 5.78 3.47 -20.82
C TYR A 161 7.23 3.79 -21.17
N ARG A 162 8.09 3.83 -20.15
CA ARG A 162 9.53 4.05 -20.34
C ARG A 162 10.18 3.00 -21.23
N THR A 163 9.73 1.75 -21.15
CA THR A 163 10.25 0.66 -22.00
C THR A 163 9.92 0.91 -23.47
N HIS A 164 8.71 1.39 -23.80
CA HIS A 164 8.33 1.77 -25.16
C HIS A 164 9.13 2.97 -25.69
N VAL A 165 9.44 3.94 -24.82
CA VAL A 165 10.34 5.06 -25.17
C VAL A 165 11.72 4.54 -25.57
N ILE A 166 12.32 3.66 -24.76
CA ILE A 166 13.65 3.09 -25.05
C ILE A 166 13.65 2.30 -26.36
N GLN A 167 12.60 1.53 -26.61
CA GLN A 167 12.48 0.69 -27.78
C GLN A 167 12.09 1.48 -29.05
N GLY A 168 11.73 2.76 -28.92
CA GLY A 168 11.22 3.56 -30.04
C GLY A 168 9.86 3.08 -30.55
N THR A 169 9.11 2.34 -29.72
CA THR A 169 7.80 1.75 -30.07
C THR A 169 6.62 2.52 -29.49
N LEU A 170 6.88 3.62 -28.79
CA LEU A 170 5.85 4.47 -28.20
C LEU A 170 4.98 5.08 -29.29
N VAL A 171 3.70 4.72 -29.31
CA VAL A 171 2.68 5.39 -30.11
C VAL A 171 2.03 6.50 -29.27
N PRO A 172 2.07 7.77 -29.72
CA PRO A 172 1.48 8.87 -28.97
C PRO A 172 0.01 8.63 -28.61
N GLY A 173 -0.36 8.91 -27.37
CA GLY A 173 -1.70 8.75 -26.82
C GLY A 173 -2.10 7.32 -26.47
N GLN A 174 -1.35 6.28 -26.88
CA GLN A 174 -1.75 4.88 -26.67
C GLN A 174 -1.90 4.53 -25.19
N PHE A 175 -1.03 5.09 -24.34
CA PHE A 175 -1.03 4.83 -22.89
C PHE A 175 -2.23 5.42 -22.15
N VAL A 176 -2.97 6.35 -22.75
CA VAL A 176 -4.22 6.87 -22.17
C VAL A 176 -5.21 5.72 -21.91
N SER A 177 -5.34 4.79 -22.86
CA SER A 177 -6.28 3.67 -22.76
C SER A 177 -5.92 2.65 -21.67
N LYS A 178 -4.65 2.54 -21.29
CA LYS A 178 -4.21 1.71 -20.16
C LYS A 178 -4.71 2.25 -18.83
N PHE A 179 -4.88 3.57 -18.73
CA PHE A 179 -5.43 4.25 -17.55
C PHE A 179 -6.95 4.42 -17.66
N SER A 180 -7.65 3.33 -17.92
CA SER A 180 -9.12 3.25 -17.93
C SER A 180 -9.61 2.16 -17.01
N VAL A 181 -10.79 2.37 -16.42
CA VAL A 181 -11.51 1.33 -15.65
C VAL A 181 -11.82 0.13 -16.54
N ASP A 182 -12.06 0.35 -17.82
CA ASP A 182 -12.36 -0.71 -18.80
C ASP A 182 -11.10 -1.49 -19.23
N SER A 183 -9.91 -1.07 -18.80
CA SER A 183 -8.69 -1.79 -19.13
C SER A 183 -8.72 -3.19 -18.48
N SER A 184 -8.33 -4.21 -19.25
CA SER A 184 -8.30 -5.60 -18.78
C SER A 184 -7.47 -5.76 -17.50
N SER A 185 -6.39 -4.99 -17.36
CA SER A 185 -5.55 -5.01 -16.16
C SER A 185 -6.25 -4.44 -14.92
N ILE A 186 -7.04 -3.37 -15.04
CA ILE A 186 -7.82 -2.84 -13.92
C ILE A 186 -8.98 -3.77 -13.57
N GLN A 187 -9.68 -4.27 -14.58
CA GLN A 187 -10.75 -5.27 -14.38
C GLN A 187 -10.22 -6.50 -13.64
N HIS A 188 -9.01 -6.97 -13.98
CA HIS A 188 -8.38 -8.08 -13.26
C HIS A 188 -8.08 -7.74 -11.79
N ILE A 189 -7.60 -6.53 -11.47
CA ILE A 189 -7.37 -6.09 -10.08
C ILE A 189 -8.70 -6.07 -9.30
N LEU A 190 -9.75 -5.49 -9.88
CA LEU A 190 -11.07 -5.40 -9.27
C LEU A 190 -11.69 -6.79 -9.03
N GLN A 191 -11.58 -7.68 -10.00
CA GLN A 191 -12.04 -9.07 -9.88
C GLN A 191 -11.24 -9.84 -8.82
N SER A 192 -9.91 -9.71 -8.81
CA SER A 192 -9.05 -10.39 -7.84
C SER A 192 -9.44 -10.05 -6.40
N LYS A 193 -9.69 -8.76 -6.13
CA LYS A 193 -10.23 -8.28 -4.86
C LYS A 193 -11.58 -8.94 -4.54
N GLN A 194 -12.49 -8.98 -5.50
CA GLN A 194 -13.82 -9.56 -5.31
C GLN A 194 -13.75 -11.07 -4.99
N PHE A 195 -12.87 -11.81 -5.66
CA PHE A 195 -12.64 -13.23 -5.38
C PHE A 195 -12.08 -13.46 -3.97
N GLN A 196 -11.13 -12.62 -3.51
CA GLN A 196 -10.60 -12.72 -2.15
C GLN A 196 -11.70 -12.51 -1.10
N LEU A 197 -12.55 -11.50 -1.29
CA LEU A 197 -13.69 -11.25 -0.41
C LEU A 197 -14.69 -12.40 -0.39
N THR A 198 -15.02 -12.96 -1.56
CA THR A 198 -15.93 -14.11 -1.67
C THR A 198 -15.35 -15.33 -0.95
N ARG A 199 -14.07 -15.65 -1.17
CA ARG A 199 -13.39 -16.76 -0.51
C ARG A 199 -13.38 -16.61 1.01
N LEU A 200 -13.10 -15.41 1.53
CA LEU A 200 -13.15 -15.14 2.96
C LEU A 200 -14.57 -15.32 3.53
N ARG A 201 -15.60 -14.86 2.80
CA ARG A 201 -17.00 -15.06 3.20
C ARG A 201 -17.40 -16.54 3.22
N GLU A 202 -16.98 -17.31 2.21
CA GLU A 202 -17.22 -18.75 2.14
C GLU A 202 -16.52 -19.50 3.29
N GLN A 203 -15.26 -19.16 3.58
CA GLN A 203 -14.54 -19.73 4.73
C GLN A 203 -15.27 -19.45 6.05
N LEU A 204 -15.73 -18.21 6.27
CA LEU A 204 -16.51 -17.85 7.45
C LEU A 204 -17.88 -18.57 7.50
N ALA A 205 -18.53 -18.78 6.35
CA ALA A 205 -19.79 -19.51 6.26
C ALA A 205 -19.62 -21.01 6.55
N HIS A 206 -18.54 -21.63 6.07
CA HIS A 206 -18.21 -23.02 6.36
C HIS A 206 -17.85 -23.23 7.84
N THR A 207 -17.12 -22.31 8.48
CA THR A 207 -16.90 -22.36 9.93
C THR A 207 -18.21 -22.28 10.73
N LYS A 208 -19.21 -21.52 10.25
CA LYS A 208 -20.55 -21.48 10.85
C LYS A 208 -21.38 -22.74 10.60
N GLN A 209 -21.23 -23.42 9.47
CA GLN A 209 -21.95 -24.67 9.17
C GLN A 209 -21.40 -25.89 9.91
N PHE A 210 -20.08 -25.96 10.15
CA PHE A 210 -19.49 -27.02 10.97
C PHE A 210 -19.87 -26.92 12.45
N THR A 211 -20.27 -25.74 12.92
CA THR A 211 -20.78 -25.55 14.30
C THR A 211 -22.30 -25.75 14.42
N SER A 212 -23.03 -25.95 13.31
CA SER A 212 -24.49 -26.10 13.30
C SER A 212 -25.01 -27.50 12.95
N ARG A 213 -24.13 -28.48 12.68
CA ARG A 213 -24.51 -29.86 12.30
C ARG A 213 -24.33 -30.92 13.39
N SER A 214 -23.95 -30.52 14.60
CA SER A 214 -23.95 -31.39 15.79
C SER A 214 -24.92 -30.83 16.82
N ASP A 215 -26.22 -31.01 16.60
CA ASP A 215 -27.23 -31.06 17.66
C ASP A 215 -28.58 -31.46 17.05
N ASN A 216 -28.76 -32.77 16.90
CA ASN A 216 -30.10 -33.34 16.86
C ASN A 216 -30.10 -34.67 17.62
N SER A 217 -29.92 -34.56 18.94
CA SER A 217 -30.31 -35.58 19.90
C SER A 217 -30.77 -34.84 21.15
N GLN A 218 -32.05 -35.00 21.47
CA GLN A 218 -32.65 -34.60 22.74
C GLN A 218 -31.72 -34.93 23.90
N THR A 219 -31.40 -33.94 24.72
CA THR A 219 -31.40 -34.05 26.19
C THR A 219 -31.23 -32.65 26.79
N ASP A 220 -31.88 -32.49 27.94
CA ASP A 220 -31.94 -31.31 28.78
C ASP A 220 -30.60 -30.59 29.00
N GLY A 221 -30.66 -29.25 29.00
CA GLY A 221 -29.85 -28.39 29.85
C GLY A 221 -28.35 -28.25 29.55
N SER A 222 -27.93 -27.00 29.38
CA SER A 222 -26.62 -26.43 29.74
C SER A 222 -25.63 -26.09 28.61
N SER A 223 -25.54 -24.77 28.37
CA SER A 223 -24.31 -23.99 28.18
C SER A 223 -23.33 -24.39 27.07
N LYS A 224 -23.47 -23.75 25.90
CA LYS A 224 -22.45 -23.70 24.84
C LYS A 224 -21.18 -23.01 25.35
N THR A 225 -20.11 -23.77 25.55
CA THR A 225 -18.74 -23.24 25.72
C THR A 225 -17.94 -23.46 24.43
N SER A 226 -17.41 -22.39 23.85
CA SER A 226 -16.47 -22.45 22.72
C SER A 226 -15.25 -23.28 23.09
N ALA A 227 -14.98 -24.35 22.36
CA ALA A 227 -13.80 -25.19 22.59
C ALA A 227 -12.52 -24.43 22.18
N ILE A 228 -11.52 -24.47 23.06
CA ILE A 228 -10.16 -23.98 22.86
C ILE A 228 -9.42 -25.04 22.05
N THR A 229 -8.51 -24.65 21.13
CA THR A 229 -7.73 -25.65 20.38
C THR A 229 -6.78 -26.39 21.32
N PRO A 230 -6.44 -27.68 21.04
CA PRO A 230 -5.58 -28.49 21.92
C PRO A 230 -4.18 -27.88 22.16
N GLU A 231 -3.70 -27.04 21.25
CA GLU A 231 -2.43 -26.32 21.40
C GLU A 231 -2.52 -25.20 22.44
N LEU A 232 -3.62 -24.45 22.44
CA LEU A 232 -3.88 -23.40 23.43
C LEU A 232 -4.16 -23.98 24.83
N GLU A 233 -4.76 -25.17 24.92
CA GLU A 233 -4.98 -25.84 26.21
C GLU A 233 -3.68 -26.15 26.95
N LYS A 234 -2.58 -26.44 26.24
CA LYS A 234 -1.26 -26.68 26.84
C LYS A 234 -0.62 -25.43 27.45
N LEU A 235 -1.07 -24.24 27.04
CA LEU A 235 -0.56 -22.97 27.53
C LEU A 235 -1.29 -22.49 28.80
N ILE A 236 -2.36 -23.17 29.20
CA ILE A 236 -3.13 -22.81 30.39
C ILE A 236 -2.34 -23.19 31.65
N PRO A 237 -2.08 -22.24 32.57
CA PRO A 237 -1.37 -22.53 33.81
C PRO A 237 -2.00 -23.66 34.63
N MET A 238 -1.17 -24.45 35.30
CA MET A 238 -1.62 -25.56 36.17
C MET A 238 -1.20 -25.33 37.62
N LYS A 239 -2.06 -25.74 38.55
CA LYS A 239 -1.79 -25.80 39.98
C LYS A 239 -2.42 -27.07 40.55
N ASP A 240 -1.64 -27.88 41.27
CA ASP A 240 -2.08 -29.13 41.90
C ASP A 240 -2.86 -30.05 40.92
N ASP A 241 -2.29 -30.30 39.74
CA ASP A 241 -2.85 -31.09 38.63
C ASP A 241 -4.20 -30.61 38.08
N LYS A 242 -4.53 -29.33 38.31
CA LYS A 242 -5.73 -28.68 37.77
C LYS A 242 -5.35 -27.48 36.90
N GLN A 243 -5.94 -27.41 35.71
CA GLN A 243 -5.76 -26.27 34.79
C GLN A 243 -6.56 -25.05 35.26
N LEU A 244 -6.04 -23.85 35.03
CA LEU A 244 -6.74 -22.62 35.34
C LEU A 244 -8.09 -22.54 34.61
N CYS A 245 -9.13 -22.19 35.35
CA CYS A 245 -10.44 -21.87 34.79
C CYS A 245 -10.40 -20.51 34.09
N LEU A 246 -10.41 -20.46 32.76
CA LEU A 246 -10.40 -19.17 32.04
C LEU A 246 -11.66 -18.33 32.29
N ARG A 247 -12.76 -18.96 32.72
CA ARG A 247 -13.98 -18.23 33.09
C ARG A 247 -13.79 -17.41 34.37
N TYR A 248 -12.94 -17.89 35.29
CA TYR A 248 -12.54 -17.15 36.48
C TYR A 248 -11.76 -15.88 36.14
N LEU A 249 -10.92 -15.90 35.10
CA LEU A 249 -10.21 -14.73 34.59
C LEU A 249 -11.04 -13.81 33.67
N SER A 250 -12.20 -14.29 33.19
CA SER A 250 -13.02 -13.50 32.27
C SER A 250 -13.68 -12.31 32.97
N VAL A 251 -13.92 -11.22 32.23
CA VAL A 251 -14.62 -10.02 32.73
C VAL A 251 -16.01 -10.36 33.28
N LYS A 252 -16.66 -11.41 32.76
CA LYS A 252 -17.95 -11.89 33.28
C LYS A 252 -17.86 -12.54 34.66
N GLY A 253 -16.66 -12.97 35.08
CA GLY A 253 -16.41 -13.67 36.32
C GLY A 253 -17.11 -15.04 36.41
N TYR A 254 -16.85 -15.74 37.52
CA TYR A 254 -17.58 -16.95 37.87
C TYR A 254 -18.68 -16.62 38.88
N PRO A 255 -19.94 -17.05 38.68
CA PRO A 255 -21.03 -16.75 39.62
C PRO A 255 -20.76 -17.42 40.98
N GLN A 256 -20.86 -16.62 42.06
CA GLN A 256 -20.50 -17.03 43.44
C GLN A 256 -21.24 -18.27 43.99
N ASN A 257 -22.35 -18.67 43.36
CA ASN A 257 -23.19 -19.79 43.80
C ASN A 257 -23.06 -21.06 42.93
N ALA A 258 -22.12 -21.10 42.00
CA ALA A 258 -21.85 -22.31 41.22
C ALA A 258 -20.80 -23.18 41.93
N THR A 259 -21.08 -24.47 42.09
CA THR A 259 -20.15 -25.43 42.71
C THR A 259 -18.85 -25.52 41.90
N PRO A 260 -17.65 -25.53 42.52
CA PRO A 260 -16.38 -25.31 41.81
C PRO A 260 -15.92 -26.47 40.91
N TYR A 261 -16.74 -27.50 40.70
CA TYR A 261 -16.29 -28.78 40.18
C TYR A 261 -16.71 -28.99 38.72
N PHE A 262 -16.05 -28.26 37.81
CA PHE A 262 -15.69 -28.92 36.54
C PHE A 262 -14.43 -29.74 36.83
N SER A 263 -14.55 -31.06 36.85
CA SER A 263 -13.45 -31.99 37.17
C SER A 263 -12.21 -31.66 36.32
N GLY A 264 -11.15 -31.17 36.96
CA GLY A 264 -9.86 -30.84 36.33
C GLY A 264 -9.54 -29.35 36.18
N ARG A 265 -10.41 -28.42 36.59
CA ARG A 265 -10.14 -26.97 36.57
C ARG A 265 -10.03 -26.36 37.99
N ALA A 266 -9.21 -25.32 38.17
CA ALA A 266 -9.03 -24.61 39.43
C ALA A 266 -9.10 -23.09 39.26
N HIS A 267 -9.46 -22.38 40.35
CA HIS A 267 -9.46 -20.92 40.44
C HIS A 267 -8.22 -20.47 41.21
N PHE A 268 -7.32 -19.76 40.53
CA PHE A 268 -6.13 -19.16 41.14
C PHE A 268 -5.61 -18.03 40.24
N GLU A 269 -4.86 -17.10 40.81
CA GLU A 269 -4.15 -16.09 40.03
C GLU A 269 -2.82 -16.66 39.54
N PRO A 270 -2.58 -16.74 38.21
CA PRO A 270 -1.32 -17.24 37.69
C PRO A 270 -0.22 -16.18 37.83
N ASN A 271 0.99 -16.60 38.21
CA ASN A 271 2.15 -15.70 38.35
C ASN A 271 2.62 -15.11 37.00
N SER A 272 2.29 -15.75 35.88
CA SER A 272 2.46 -15.23 34.52
C SER A 272 1.48 -15.91 33.56
N LEU A 273 1.04 -15.17 32.54
CA LEU A 273 0.38 -15.72 31.36
C LEU A 273 1.40 -15.62 30.22
N HIS A 274 1.65 -16.71 29.48
CA HIS A 274 2.50 -16.64 28.29
C HIS A 274 1.86 -15.65 27.29
N PRO A 275 2.64 -14.72 26.71
CA PRO A 275 2.14 -13.77 25.70
C PRO A 275 1.72 -14.46 24.40
#